data_AF-A0A0S4VAR1-F1
#
_entry.id   AF-A0A0S4VAR1-F1
#
_cell.length_a   1.000
_cell.length_b   1.000
_cell.length_c   1.000
_cell.angle_alpha   90.00
_cell.angle_beta   90.00
_cell.angle_gamma   90.00
#
_symmetry.space_group_name_H-M   'P 1'
#
loop_
_entity.id
_entity.type
_entity.pdbx_description
1 polymer ?
#
loop_
_entity_poly.entity_id
_entity_poly.type
_entity_poly.pdbx_seq_one_letter_code
_entity_poly.pdbx_strand_id
1 'polypeptide(L)'
;MGQAKQRGTRDERIAQAQSRAKSDPAVSAARANGTALPGSLQEAMQMSERFKQLIANLITPSVVNAQVQQFAQSLSNSAPIFLNCQPELWSRQSCCDTNVAKYIEEHGGQMLCGYRIWYNEPLYIEGERHAVWTDGSHVRDVSFCATGETRILFAPDDRGFDNAPKKVRYAFEDADQQVLAQYETLERMVPHTQMSAEQAWATMLPYERWLAGARMRNLIQTFK
;
A
#
# COMPACT_ATOMS: atom_id res chain seq x y z
N MET A 1 -22.18 -44.39 10.76
CA MET A 1 -20.93 -44.67 10.00
C MET A 1 -20.81 -43.62 8.91
N GLY A 2 -19.96 -42.61 9.09
CA GLY A 2 -19.85 -41.48 8.17
C GLY A 2 -18.99 -41.83 6.96
N GLN A 3 -19.53 -41.70 5.76
CA GLN A 3 -18.80 -41.91 4.51
C GLN A 3 -17.71 -40.85 4.36
N ALA A 4 -16.45 -41.27 4.33
CA ALA A 4 -15.32 -40.44 3.97
C ALA A 4 -15.43 -40.08 2.48
N LYS A 5 -15.60 -38.79 2.17
CA LYS A 5 -15.56 -38.28 0.79
C LYS A 5 -14.18 -38.58 0.20
N GLN A 6 -14.13 -39.43 -0.83
CA GLN A 6 -12.93 -39.69 -1.62
C GLN A 6 -12.39 -38.37 -2.17
N ARG A 7 -11.12 -38.06 -1.88
CA ARG A 7 -10.40 -36.94 -2.48
C ARG A 7 -10.09 -37.30 -3.94
N GLY A 8 -10.60 -36.52 -4.88
CA GLY A 8 -10.34 -36.66 -6.32
C GLY A 8 -8.86 -36.74 -6.66
N THR A 9 -8.56 -37.28 -7.84
CA THR A 9 -7.20 -37.56 -8.32
C THR A 9 -6.36 -36.29 -8.42
N ARG A 10 -5.03 -36.45 -8.50
CA ARG A 10 -4.10 -35.30 -8.64
C ARG A 10 -4.47 -34.43 -9.84
N ASP A 11 -4.87 -35.05 -10.94
CA ASP A 11 -5.19 -34.35 -12.19
C ASP A 11 -6.52 -33.61 -12.10
N GLU A 12 -7.52 -34.18 -11.42
CA GLU A 12 -8.78 -33.48 -11.11
C GLU A 12 -8.55 -32.26 -10.21
N ARG A 13 -7.62 -32.35 -9.26
CA ARG A 13 -7.25 -31.20 -8.41
C ARG A 13 -6.50 -30.12 -9.19
N ILE A 14 -5.65 -30.51 -10.14
CA ILE A 14 -4.96 -29.56 -11.03
C ILE A 14 -5.97 -28.87 -11.96
N ALA A 15 -6.90 -29.63 -12.55
CA ALA A 15 -7.96 -29.08 -13.40
C ALA A 15 -8.89 -28.15 -12.61
N GLN A 16 -9.24 -28.50 -11.37
CA GLN A 16 -10.08 -27.67 -10.49
C GLN A 16 -9.35 -26.41 -9.99
N ALA A 17 -8.03 -26.47 -9.77
CA ALA A 17 -7.21 -25.30 -9.47
C ALA A 17 -7.10 -24.36 -10.68
N GLN A 18 -6.92 -24.92 -11.88
CA GLN A 18 -6.89 -24.16 -13.13
C GLN A 18 -8.25 -23.55 -13.50
N SER A 19 -9.36 -24.21 -13.16
CA SER A 19 -10.70 -23.66 -13.35
C SER A 19 -11.02 -22.56 -12.33
N ARG A 20 -10.57 -22.70 -11.07
CA ARG A 20 -10.70 -21.65 -10.04
C ARG A 20 -9.88 -20.40 -10.37
N ALA A 21 -8.67 -20.56 -10.92
CA ALA A 21 -7.86 -19.44 -11.39
C ALA A 21 -8.51 -18.66 -12.56
N LYS A 22 -9.48 -19.26 -13.28
CA LYS A 22 -10.24 -18.59 -14.36
C LYS A 22 -11.51 -17.90 -13.88
N SER A 23 -11.95 -18.11 -12.63
CA SER A 23 -13.20 -17.57 -12.06
C SER A 23 -13.00 -16.61 -10.89
N ASP A 24 -11.75 -16.25 -10.56
CA ASP A 24 -11.43 -15.41 -9.41
C ASP A 24 -11.47 -13.92 -9.79
N PRO A 25 -12.41 -13.11 -9.26
CA PRO A 25 -12.46 -11.67 -9.53
C PRO A 25 -11.21 -10.93 -9.03
N ALA A 26 -10.46 -11.52 -8.08
CA ALA A 26 -9.21 -10.98 -7.54
C ALA A 26 -8.04 -10.99 -8.55
N VAL A 27 -8.13 -11.75 -9.64
CA VAL A 27 -7.14 -11.75 -10.73
C VAL A 27 -7.56 -10.83 -11.89
N SER A 28 -8.76 -10.24 -11.81
CA SER A 28 -9.32 -9.41 -12.90
C SER A 28 -8.91 -7.93 -12.86
N ALA A 29 -8.29 -7.45 -11.78
CA ALA A 29 -7.71 -6.10 -11.74
C ALA A 29 -6.52 -5.91 -12.70
N ALA A 30 -6.00 -7.01 -13.28
CA ALA A 30 -4.96 -6.99 -14.32
C ALA A 30 -5.52 -7.18 -15.75
N ARG A 31 -6.84 -7.15 -15.96
CA ARG A 31 -7.44 -7.12 -17.31
C ARG A 31 -7.87 -5.69 -17.66
N ALA A 32 -6.90 -4.82 -17.85
CA ALA A 32 -7.09 -3.67 -18.74
C ALA A 32 -6.47 -4.03 -20.09
N ASN A 33 -7.33 -4.17 -21.09
CA ASN A 33 -6.99 -3.96 -22.51
C ASN A 33 -5.96 -2.84 -22.60
N GLY A 34 -4.87 -3.04 -23.36
CA GLY A 34 -3.75 -2.09 -23.45
C GLY A 34 -4.22 -0.64 -23.40
N THR A 35 -4.09 -0.02 -22.22
CA THR A 35 -4.64 1.31 -21.98
C THR A 35 -3.79 2.25 -22.80
N ALA A 36 -4.35 2.75 -23.91
CA ALA A 36 -3.62 3.63 -24.79
C ALA A 36 -3.12 4.84 -23.99
N LEU A 37 -1.83 5.13 -24.13
CA LEU A 37 -1.26 6.39 -23.68
C LEU A 37 -2.04 7.55 -24.34
N PRO A 38 -2.03 8.75 -23.73
CA PRO A 38 -2.64 9.92 -24.34
C PRO A 38 -2.16 10.09 -25.80
N GLY A 39 -3.09 10.23 -26.73
CA GLY A 39 -2.81 10.40 -28.15
C GLY A 39 -2.39 11.82 -28.51
N SER A 40 -2.56 12.79 -27.60
CA SER A 40 -2.17 14.18 -27.78
C SER A 40 -1.65 14.82 -26.48
N LEU A 41 -0.95 15.96 -26.62
CA LEU A 41 -0.52 16.78 -25.49
C LEU A 41 -1.71 17.24 -24.64
N GLN A 42 -2.82 17.60 -25.27
CA GLN A 42 -4.03 18.06 -24.59
C GLN A 42 -4.63 16.96 -23.72
N GLU A 43 -4.74 15.74 -24.26
CA GLU A 43 -5.20 14.58 -23.50
C GLU A 43 -4.25 14.28 -22.32
N ALA A 44 -2.93 14.37 -22.53
CA ALA A 44 -1.96 14.16 -21.46
C ALA A 44 -2.10 15.20 -20.34
N MET A 45 -2.35 16.47 -20.68
CA MET A 45 -2.60 17.53 -19.70
C MET A 45 -3.90 17.29 -18.93
N GLN A 46 -4.99 16.92 -19.62
CA GLN A 46 -6.28 16.62 -18.98
C GLN A 46 -6.19 15.43 -18.04
N MET A 47 -5.55 14.34 -18.48
CA MET A 47 -5.28 13.16 -17.67
C MET A 47 -4.44 13.53 -16.44
N SER A 48 -3.38 14.33 -16.60
CA SER A 48 -2.53 14.79 -15.49
C SER A 48 -3.30 15.63 -14.47
N GLU A 49 -4.10 16.59 -14.92
CA GLU A 49 -4.94 17.40 -14.03
C GLU A 49 -5.99 16.57 -13.31
N ARG A 50 -6.64 15.61 -14.01
CA ARG A 50 -7.60 14.73 -13.37
C ARG A 50 -6.93 13.84 -12.33
N PHE A 51 -5.78 13.25 -12.65
CA PHE A 51 -5.03 12.44 -11.69
C PHE A 51 -4.60 13.24 -10.46
N LYS A 52 -4.14 14.49 -10.63
CA LYS A 52 -3.85 15.39 -9.51
C LYS A 52 -5.05 15.56 -8.58
N GLN A 53 -6.26 15.71 -9.13
CA GLN A 53 -7.48 15.80 -8.32
C GLN A 53 -7.76 14.53 -7.53
N LEU A 54 -7.52 13.34 -8.12
CA LEU A 54 -7.70 12.06 -7.42
C LEU A 54 -6.79 11.94 -6.20
N ILE A 55 -5.57 12.46 -6.26
CA ILE A 55 -4.58 12.29 -5.17
C ILE A 55 -4.41 13.53 -4.26
N ALA A 56 -5.15 14.62 -4.50
CA ALA A 56 -4.89 15.91 -3.84
C ALA A 56 -5.09 15.89 -2.31
N ASN A 57 -6.08 15.14 -1.82
CA ASN A 57 -6.50 15.16 -0.41
C ASN A 57 -6.42 13.77 0.22
N LEU A 58 -5.32 13.06 -0.01
CA LEU A 58 -5.09 11.76 0.60
C LEU A 58 -4.86 11.90 2.12
N ILE A 59 -5.82 11.44 2.90
CA ILE A 59 -5.79 11.39 4.36
C ILE A 59 -6.11 9.98 4.86
N THR A 60 -5.86 9.71 6.13
CA THR A 60 -6.35 8.47 6.74
C THR A 60 -7.88 8.52 6.80
N PRO A 61 -8.61 7.48 6.34
CA PRO A 61 -10.06 7.42 6.53
C PRO A 61 -10.43 7.56 8.01
N SER A 62 -11.34 8.46 8.36
CA SER A 62 -11.78 8.62 9.75
C SER A 62 -12.72 7.50 10.21
N VAL A 63 -13.36 6.81 9.26
CA VAL A 63 -14.29 5.70 9.46
C VAL A 63 -14.08 4.63 8.40
N VAL A 64 -14.46 3.38 8.72
CA VAL A 64 -14.51 2.28 7.73
C VAL A 64 -15.91 2.29 7.09
N ASN A 65 -16.06 3.05 6.01
CA ASN A 65 -17.28 3.05 5.19
C ASN A 65 -17.28 1.85 4.20
N ALA A 66 -18.32 1.73 3.36
CA ALA A 66 -18.43 0.63 2.41
C ALA A 66 -17.28 0.58 1.38
N GLN A 67 -16.84 1.73 0.88
CA GLN A 67 -15.73 1.84 -0.07
C GLN A 67 -14.39 1.42 0.57
N VAL A 68 -14.12 1.88 1.79
CA VAL A 68 -12.94 1.51 2.57
C VAL A 68 -12.95 0.01 2.92
N GLN A 69 -14.11 -0.52 3.33
CA GLN A 69 -14.28 -1.95 3.62
C GLN A 69 -13.99 -2.81 2.38
N GLN A 70 -14.60 -2.47 1.24
CA GLN A 70 -14.42 -3.19 -0.02
C GLN A 70 -12.96 -3.14 -0.49
N PHE A 71 -12.33 -1.97 -0.40
CA PHE A 71 -10.92 -1.83 -0.75
C PHE A 71 -10.01 -2.63 0.17
N ALA A 72 -10.20 -2.57 1.49
CA ALA A 72 -9.41 -3.33 2.46
C ALA A 72 -9.53 -4.85 2.21
N GLN A 73 -10.73 -5.34 1.87
CA GLN A 73 -10.96 -6.74 1.50
C GLN A 73 -10.24 -7.16 0.21
N SER A 74 -9.96 -6.22 -0.70
CA SER A 74 -9.13 -6.50 -1.89
C SER A 74 -7.64 -6.64 -1.57
N LEU A 75 -7.19 -6.07 -0.45
CA LEU A 75 -5.79 -6.11 -0.02
C LEU A 75 -5.47 -7.36 0.80
N SER A 76 -6.38 -7.75 1.70
CA SER A 76 -6.21 -8.91 2.57
C SER A 76 -7.55 -9.45 3.10
N ASN A 77 -7.52 -10.65 3.69
CA ASN A 77 -8.68 -11.26 4.35
C ASN A 77 -8.90 -10.76 5.78
N SER A 78 -7.99 -9.93 6.31
CA SER A 78 -8.07 -9.43 7.68
C SER A 78 -8.81 -8.11 7.72
N ALA A 79 -9.59 -7.88 8.78
CA ALA A 79 -10.25 -6.60 8.98
C ALA A 79 -9.20 -5.48 9.18
N PRO A 80 -9.40 -4.29 8.59
CA PRO A 80 -8.51 -3.17 8.84
C PRO A 80 -8.69 -2.68 10.28
N ILE A 81 -7.59 -2.25 10.89
CA ILE A 81 -7.53 -1.78 12.27
C ILE A 81 -6.99 -0.36 12.32
N PHE A 82 -7.56 0.45 13.21
CA PHE A 82 -7.03 1.76 13.48
C PHE A 82 -5.88 1.69 14.46
N LEU A 83 -4.74 2.31 14.12
CA LEU A 83 -3.54 2.35 14.95
C LEU A 83 -3.11 3.80 15.18
N ASN A 84 -2.69 4.11 16.40
CA ASN A 84 -2.01 5.37 16.67
C ASN A 84 -0.55 5.26 16.20
N CYS A 85 -0.05 6.33 15.57
CA CYS A 85 1.36 6.47 15.26
C CYS A 85 2.11 6.74 16.58
N GLN A 86 2.99 5.83 16.97
CA GLN A 86 3.82 5.93 18.15
C GLN A 86 5.29 5.78 17.76
N PRO A 87 5.85 6.72 16.98
CA PRO A 87 7.24 6.69 16.56
C PRO A 87 8.19 6.90 17.75
N GLU A 88 9.34 6.23 17.70
CA GLU A 88 10.51 6.62 18.50
C GLU A 88 11.19 7.85 17.87
N LEU A 89 11.96 8.62 18.66
CA LEU A 89 12.68 9.81 18.16
C LEU A 89 13.63 9.50 17.00
N TRP A 90 14.18 8.29 16.98
CA TRP A 90 15.06 7.80 15.92
C TRP A 90 14.30 7.26 14.70
N SER A 91 12.98 7.17 14.71
CA SER A 91 12.22 6.67 13.56
C SER A 91 12.52 7.52 12.33
N ARG A 92 12.72 6.87 11.19
CA ARG A 92 13.06 7.51 9.91
C ARG A 92 11.83 7.62 9.02
N GLN A 93 11.64 8.78 8.41
CA GLN A 93 10.59 9.01 7.43
C GLN A 93 10.68 7.99 6.29
N SER A 94 9.55 7.38 5.93
CA SER A 94 9.44 6.38 4.83
C SER A 94 10.31 5.12 4.98
N CYS A 95 10.77 4.79 6.19
CA CYS A 95 11.52 3.55 6.48
C CYS A 95 10.76 2.65 7.46
N CYS A 96 9.47 2.39 7.20
CA CYS A 96 8.61 1.70 8.17
C CYS A 96 9.11 0.30 8.54
N ASP A 97 9.65 -0.44 7.59
CA ASP A 97 10.28 -1.74 7.77
C ASP A 97 11.53 -1.66 8.64
N THR A 98 12.46 -0.74 8.32
CA THR A 98 13.69 -0.57 9.12
C THR A 98 13.41 -0.02 10.51
N ASN A 99 12.39 0.84 10.65
CA ASN A 99 11.95 1.33 11.97
C ASN A 99 11.47 0.17 12.84
N VAL A 100 10.64 -0.73 12.28
CA VAL A 100 10.18 -1.93 12.98
C VAL A 100 11.34 -2.87 13.29
N ALA A 101 12.26 -3.11 12.35
CA ALA A 101 13.42 -3.95 12.58
C ALA A 101 14.26 -3.45 13.76
N LYS A 102 14.57 -2.15 13.80
CA LYS A 102 15.27 -1.54 14.94
C LYS A 102 14.47 -1.65 16.24
N TYR A 103 13.15 -1.47 16.20
CA TYR A 103 12.32 -1.60 17.39
C TYR A 103 12.34 -3.03 17.95
N ILE A 104 12.34 -4.04 17.06
CA ILE A 104 12.47 -5.45 17.43
C ILE A 104 13.81 -5.74 18.10
N GLU A 105 14.91 -5.16 17.63
CA GLU A 105 16.23 -5.33 18.27
C GLU A 105 16.22 -4.89 19.74
N GLU A 106 15.47 -3.83 20.06
CA GLU A 106 15.41 -3.25 21.41
C GLU A 106 14.34 -3.92 22.30
N HIS A 107 13.25 -4.45 21.72
CA HIS A 107 12.04 -4.84 22.47
C HIS A 107 11.55 -6.27 22.19
N GLY A 108 12.18 -7.00 21.25
CA GLY A 108 11.69 -8.28 20.75
C GLY A 108 10.43 -8.14 19.88
N GLY A 109 9.63 -9.20 19.79
CA GLY A 109 8.41 -9.22 18.96
C GLY A 109 8.70 -9.51 17.48
N GLN A 110 7.79 -9.09 16.60
CA GLN A 110 7.84 -9.39 15.18
C GLN A 110 7.26 -8.27 14.31
N MET A 111 7.60 -8.30 13.02
CA MET A 111 7.06 -7.40 12.01
C MET A 111 5.72 -7.94 11.49
N LEU A 112 4.67 -7.13 11.59
CA LEU A 112 3.40 -7.36 10.92
C LEU A 112 3.33 -6.43 9.71
N CYS A 113 3.21 -7.02 8.53
CA CYS A 113 3.12 -6.27 7.28
C CYS A 113 1.67 -6.10 6.83
N GLY A 114 1.45 -5.12 5.98
CA GLY A 114 0.13 -4.83 5.43
C GLY A 114 0.14 -3.54 4.64
N TYR A 115 -0.96 -2.82 4.68
CA TYR A 115 -1.12 -1.55 3.98
C TYR A 115 -1.68 -0.48 4.90
N ARG A 116 -1.07 0.70 4.86
CA ARG A 116 -1.68 1.94 5.33
C ARG A 116 -2.66 2.43 4.27
N ILE A 117 -3.90 2.68 4.65
CA ILE A 117 -4.94 3.13 3.73
C ILE A 117 -5.00 4.67 3.73
N TRP A 118 -4.92 5.23 2.54
CA TRP A 118 -5.12 6.65 2.25
C TRP A 118 -6.36 6.83 1.37
N TYR A 119 -7.15 7.85 1.64
CA TYR A 119 -8.44 8.03 1.00
C TYR A 119 -8.70 9.51 0.73
N ASN A 120 -9.07 9.79 -0.52
CA ASN A 120 -9.63 11.06 -0.96
C ASN A 120 -11.11 10.83 -1.24
N GLU A 121 -11.92 10.94 -0.19
CA GLU A 121 -13.35 10.64 -0.23
C GLU A 121 -14.09 11.57 -1.21
N PRO A 122 -14.97 11.04 -2.10
CA PRO A 122 -15.28 9.63 -2.39
C PRO A 122 -14.59 9.10 -3.66
N LEU A 123 -13.53 9.77 -4.14
CA LEU A 123 -13.00 9.65 -5.50
C LEU A 123 -11.98 8.52 -5.66
N TYR A 124 -11.08 8.39 -4.69
CA TYR A 124 -9.88 7.59 -4.84
C TYR A 124 -9.38 7.06 -3.50
N ILE A 125 -8.86 5.84 -3.50
CA ILE A 125 -8.29 5.17 -2.34
C ILE A 125 -6.99 4.45 -2.72
N GLU A 126 -6.02 4.43 -1.82
CA GLU A 126 -4.80 3.67 -2.01
C GLU A 126 -4.33 2.99 -0.73
N GLY A 127 -3.67 1.84 -0.92
CA GLY A 127 -2.90 1.16 0.10
C GLY A 127 -1.43 1.42 -0.16
N GLU A 128 -0.74 2.02 0.79
CA GLU A 128 0.72 2.14 0.82
C GLU A 128 1.29 0.99 1.66
N ARG A 129 2.25 0.24 1.11
CA ARG A 129 2.86 -0.89 1.82
C ARG A 129 3.48 -0.39 3.12
N HIS A 130 3.09 -1.01 4.23
CA HIS A 130 3.45 -0.55 5.55
C HIS A 130 3.82 -1.72 6.47
N ALA A 131 4.75 -1.45 7.39
CA ALA A 131 5.15 -2.39 8.43
C ALA A 131 4.86 -1.77 9.81
N VAL A 132 4.32 -2.59 10.70
CA VAL A 132 4.08 -2.26 12.10
C VAL A 132 4.69 -3.34 13.00
N TRP A 133 4.92 -3.02 14.26
CA TRP A 133 5.43 -3.97 15.24
C TRP A 133 4.28 -4.69 15.95
N THR A 134 4.49 -5.95 16.34
CA THR A 134 3.59 -6.68 17.24
C THR A 134 4.33 -7.66 18.15
N ASP A 135 3.81 -7.86 19.36
CA ASP A 135 4.18 -8.95 20.27
C ASP A 135 3.21 -10.15 20.19
N GLY A 136 2.23 -10.10 19.27
CA GLY A 136 1.14 -11.08 19.14
C GLY A 136 -0.13 -10.71 19.92
N SER A 137 -0.06 -9.79 20.87
CA SER A 137 -1.19 -9.26 21.63
C SER A 137 -1.50 -7.79 21.35
N HIS A 138 -0.44 -6.99 21.11
CA HIS A 138 -0.52 -5.58 20.78
C HIS A 138 0.09 -5.32 19.41
N VAL A 139 -0.41 -4.28 18.73
CA VAL A 139 0.11 -3.80 17.45
C VAL A 139 0.43 -2.32 17.60
N ARG A 140 1.64 -1.92 17.18
CA ARG A 140 2.15 -0.55 17.28
C ARG A 140 2.72 -0.09 15.94
N ASP A 141 2.23 1.03 15.42
CA ASP A 141 2.93 1.73 14.33
C ASP A 141 4.08 2.54 14.94
N VAL A 142 5.31 2.08 14.72
CA VAL A 142 6.53 2.76 15.19
C VAL A 142 7.04 3.79 14.18
N SER A 143 6.25 4.11 13.15
CA SER A 143 6.57 5.13 12.16
C SER A 143 5.68 6.36 12.32
N PHE A 144 6.13 7.48 11.75
CA PHE A 144 5.34 8.71 11.67
C PHE A 144 4.94 9.01 10.23
N CYS A 145 3.82 9.72 10.08
CA CYS A 145 3.38 10.23 8.79
C CYS A 145 4.01 11.60 8.53
N ALA A 146 4.63 11.80 7.37
CA ALA A 146 5.24 13.09 7.02
C ALA A 146 4.20 14.24 6.98
N THR A 147 2.95 13.91 6.70
CA THR A 147 1.77 14.81 6.72
C THR A 147 1.30 15.17 8.12
N GLY A 148 1.78 14.49 9.16
CA GLY A 148 1.41 14.73 10.56
C GLY A 148 0.23 13.91 11.08
N GLU A 149 -0.31 12.99 10.28
CA GLU A 149 -1.33 12.03 10.72
C GLU A 149 -0.85 11.24 11.95
N THR A 150 -1.60 11.33 13.04
CA THR A 150 -1.29 10.69 14.33
C THR A 150 -1.97 9.33 14.49
N ARG A 151 -2.84 8.98 13.54
CA ARG A 151 -3.57 7.72 13.48
C ARG A 151 -3.65 7.27 12.03
N ILE A 152 -3.57 5.96 11.81
CA ILE A 152 -3.68 5.33 10.50
C ILE A 152 -4.74 4.24 10.51
N LEU A 153 -5.28 3.93 9.34
CA LEU A 153 -6.04 2.72 9.10
C LEU A 153 -5.12 1.71 8.42
N PHE A 154 -4.89 0.58 9.09
CA PHE A 154 -3.95 -0.45 8.66
C PHE A 154 -4.69 -1.73 8.30
N ALA A 155 -4.49 -2.23 7.07
CA ALA A 155 -4.99 -3.52 6.62
C ALA A 155 -3.84 -4.56 6.68
N PRO A 156 -3.77 -5.41 7.72
CA PRO A 156 -2.71 -6.40 7.86
C PRO A 156 -2.83 -7.51 6.82
N ASP A 157 -1.70 -8.05 6.34
CA ASP A 157 -1.66 -9.22 5.47
C ASP A 157 -0.58 -10.23 5.91
N ASP A 158 -0.54 -11.38 5.23
CA ASP A 158 0.37 -12.50 5.51
C ASP A 158 1.63 -12.48 4.64
N ARG A 159 1.82 -11.44 3.83
CA ARG A 159 2.95 -11.33 2.91
C ARG A 159 4.13 -10.65 3.61
N GLY A 160 5.35 -11.05 3.26
CA GLY A 160 6.56 -10.31 3.65
C GLY A 160 6.59 -8.91 3.04
N PHE A 161 7.32 -7.96 3.65
CA PHE A 161 7.29 -6.54 3.23
C PHE A 161 7.63 -6.31 1.74
N ASP A 162 8.60 -7.06 1.19
CA ASP A 162 9.02 -6.97 -0.22
C ASP A 162 8.27 -7.91 -1.16
N ASN A 163 7.46 -8.82 -0.61
CA ASN A 163 6.70 -9.81 -1.39
C ASN A 163 5.31 -9.31 -1.79
N ALA A 164 5.06 -8.00 -1.69
CA ALA A 164 3.79 -7.38 -2.01
C ALA A 164 4.01 -6.02 -2.71
N PRO A 165 3.07 -5.57 -3.58
CA PRO A 165 3.17 -4.27 -4.23
C PRO A 165 3.36 -3.14 -3.22
N LYS A 166 4.28 -2.21 -3.50
CA LYS A 166 4.52 -1.05 -2.63
C LYS A 166 3.35 -0.07 -2.57
N LYS A 167 2.53 -0.05 -3.62
CA LYS A 167 1.30 0.73 -3.69
C LYS A 167 0.23 -0.04 -4.45
N VAL A 168 -1.01 0.00 -3.96
CA VAL A 168 -2.21 -0.52 -4.61
C VAL A 168 -3.21 0.63 -4.66
N ARG A 169 -3.80 0.90 -5.82
CA ARG A 169 -4.61 2.10 -6.06
C ARG A 169 -5.97 1.71 -6.62
N TYR A 170 -6.98 2.48 -6.29
CA TYR A 170 -8.31 2.31 -6.85
C TYR A 170 -9.04 3.65 -6.98
N ALA A 171 -9.67 3.86 -8.13
CA ALA A 171 -10.59 4.95 -8.37
C ALA A 171 -12.01 4.39 -8.53
N PHE A 172 -13.01 5.06 -7.96
CA PHE A 172 -14.36 4.49 -7.86
C PHE A 172 -15.20 4.65 -9.13
N GLU A 173 -14.90 5.66 -9.96
CA GLU A 173 -15.59 5.93 -11.22
C GLU A 173 -14.82 5.33 -12.42
N ASP A 174 -15.54 4.82 -13.42
CA ASP A 174 -14.94 4.18 -14.61
C ASP A 174 -14.00 5.12 -15.37
N ALA A 175 -14.36 6.40 -15.50
CA ALA A 175 -13.52 7.40 -16.15
C ALA A 175 -12.20 7.63 -15.40
N ASP A 176 -12.25 7.59 -14.06
CA ASP A 176 -11.08 7.78 -13.22
C ASP A 176 -10.19 6.53 -13.16
N GLN A 177 -10.76 5.34 -13.32
CA GLN A 177 -10.00 4.11 -13.49
C GLN A 177 -9.15 4.14 -14.77
N GLN A 178 -9.67 4.72 -15.86
CA GLN A 178 -8.90 4.90 -17.09
C GLN A 178 -7.72 5.87 -16.88
N VAL A 179 -7.97 7.00 -16.21
CA VAL A 179 -6.93 7.98 -15.85
C VAL A 179 -5.86 7.33 -14.98
N LEU A 180 -6.26 6.57 -13.96
CA LEU A 180 -5.35 5.84 -13.08
C LEU A 180 -4.50 4.82 -13.87
N ALA A 181 -5.11 4.01 -14.74
CA ALA A 181 -4.40 3.01 -15.53
C ALA A 181 -3.39 3.63 -16.52
N GLN A 182 -3.72 4.78 -17.10
CA GLN A 182 -2.79 5.55 -17.93
C GLN A 182 -1.62 6.09 -17.10
N TYR A 183 -1.91 6.65 -15.91
CA TYR A 183 -0.88 7.14 -14.99
C TYR A 183 0.07 6.02 -14.55
N GLU A 184 -0.43 4.85 -14.15
CA GLU A 184 0.40 3.71 -13.75
C GLU A 184 1.24 3.17 -14.92
N THR A 185 0.75 3.31 -16.14
CA THR A 185 1.54 2.97 -17.34
C THR A 185 2.70 3.94 -17.52
N LEU A 186 2.48 5.24 -17.35
CA LEU A 186 3.54 6.24 -17.39
C LEU A 186 4.53 6.11 -16.22
N GLU A 187 4.05 5.87 -15.00
CA GLU A 187 4.88 5.68 -13.80
C GLU A 187 5.87 4.53 -13.99
N ARG A 188 5.43 3.42 -14.62
CA ARG A 188 6.30 2.28 -14.97
C ARG A 188 7.39 2.60 -16.00
N MET A 189 7.19 3.62 -16.84
CA MET A 189 8.17 4.06 -17.83
C MET A 189 9.23 4.98 -17.24
N VAL A 190 8.96 5.59 -16.08
CA VAL A 190 9.92 6.46 -15.41
C VAL A 190 10.88 5.60 -14.57
N PRO A 191 12.20 5.65 -14.81
CA PRO A 191 13.15 4.90 -14.02
C PRO A 191 13.24 5.47 -12.61
N HIS A 192 12.95 4.64 -11.62
CA HIS A 192 13.13 4.95 -10.20
C HIS A 192 14.18 3.99 -9.62
N THR A 193 15.10 4.52 -8.82
CA THR A 193 16.02 3.70 -8.04
C THR A 193 15.61 3.77 -6.59
N GLN A 194 15.39 2.61 -5.97
CA GLN A 194 15.14 2.52 -4.54
C GLN A 194 16.50 2.56 -3.81
N MET A 195 16.62 3.40 -2.78
CA MET A 195 17.78 3.38 -1.89
C MET A 195 17.85 2.04 -1.16
N SER A 196 19.06 1.58 -0.84
CA SER A 196 19.20 0.47 0.10
C SER A 196 18.68 0.88 1.48
N ALA A 197 18.33 -0.12 2.32
CA ALA A 197 17.86 0.16 3.68
C ALA A 197 18.88 0.99 4.49
N GLU A 198 20.18 0.70 4.35
CA GLU A 198 21.26 1.46 5.00
C GLU A 198 21.35 2.90 4.50
N GLN A 199 21.29 3.11 3.17
CA GLN A 199 21.31 4.45 2.58
C GLN A 199 20.09 5.27 2.99
N ALA A 200 18.90 4.66 2.97
CA ALA A 200 17.67 5.29 3.42
C ALA A 200 17.77 5.67 4.91
N TRP A 201 18.25 4.77 5.76
CA TRP A 201 18.42 5.03 7.19
C TRP A 201 19.35 6.21 7.50
N ALA A 202 20.44 6.32 6.74
CA ALA A 202 21.41 7.41 6.87
C ALA A 202 20.90 8.75 6.32
N THR A 203 19.96 8.72 5.37
CA THR A 203 19.52 9.90 4.60
C THR A 203 18.20 10.47 5.10
N MET A 204 17.24 9.60 5.43
CA MET A 204 15.87 10.00 5.70
C MET A 204 15.74 10.77 7.02
N LEU A 205 14.78 11.68 7.07
CA LEU A 205 14.58 12.58 8.20
C LEU A 205 14.19 11.81 9.47
N PRO A 206 14.92 11.96 10.60
CA PRO A 206 14.51 11.39 11.88
C PRO A 206 13.34 12.15 12.48
N TYR A 207 12.51 11.45 13.26
CA TYR A 207 11.31 12.00 13.87
C TYR A 207 11.60 13.18 14.80
N GLU A 208 12.68 13.14 15.57
CA GLU A 208 13.14 14.26 16.40
C GLU A 208 13.29 15.57 15.60
N ARG A 209 13.93 15.50 14.43
CA ARG A 209 14.12 16.66 13.55
C ARG A 209 12.80 17.11 12.93
N TRP A 210 11.92 16.18 12.60
CA TRP A 210 10.58 16.47 12.09
C TRP A 210 9.73 17.22 13.14
N LEU A 211 9.79 16.82 14.41
CA LEU A 211 9.18 17.51 15.54
C LEU A 211 9.71 18.94 15.69
N ALA A 212 11.01 19.15 15.44
CA ALA A 212 11.64 20.47 15.41
C ALA A 212 11.30 21.31 14.15
N GLY A 213 10.37 20.86 13.30
CA GLY A 213 9.87 21.61 12.14
C GLY A 213 10.60 21.30 10.82
N ALA A 214 11.60 20.42 10.80
CA ALA A 214 12.25 20.02 9.56
C ALA A 214 11.28 19.22 8.66
N ARG A 215 11.41 19.36 7.34
CA ARG A 215 10.57 18.66 6.36
C ARG A 215 11.44 18.11 5.24
N MET A 216 11.05 16.95 4.70
CA MET A 216 11.73 16.25 3.62
C MET A 216 10.69 15.63 2.70
N ARG A 217 10.95 15.62 1.38
CA ARG A 217 10.12 14.90 0.41
C ARG A 217 10.43 13.41 0.47
N ASN A 218 9.41 12.56 0.28
CA ASN A 218 9.60 11.11 0.22
C ASN A 218 10.41 10.68 -1.02
N LEU A 219 10.33 11.44 -2.11
CA LEU A 219 11.14 11.24 -3.31
C LEU A 219 12.32 12.23 -3.32
N ILE A 220 13.53 11.69 -3.35
CA ILE A 220 14.76 12.47 -3.45
C ILE A 220 15.23 12.41 -4.91
N GLN A 221 15.31 13.56 -5.56
CA GLN A 221 15.90 13.68 -6.89
C GLN A 221 17.42 13.70 -6.74
N THR A 222 18.08 12.60 -7.12
CA THR A 222 19.54 12.58 -7.29
C THR A 222 19.88 13.01 -8.70
N PHE A 223 20.32 14.26 -8.87
CA PHE A 223 20.99 14.66 -10.09
C PHE A 223 22.41 14.08 -10.04
N LYS A 224 22.77 13.27 -11.05
CA LYS A 224 24.17 12.93 -11.32
C LYS A 224 24.80 14.04 -12.12
#